data_AF-A0A8H8JSK9-F1
#
_entry.id   AF-A0A8H8JSK9-F1
#
_cell.length_a   1.000
_cell.length_b   1.000
_cell.length_c   1.000
_cell.angle_alpha   90.00
_cell.angle_beta   90.00
_cell.angle_gamma   90.00
#
_symmetry.space_group_name_H-M   'P 1'
#
loop_
_entity.id
_entity.type
_entity.pdbx_description
1 polymer ?
#
loop_
_entity_poly.entity_id
_entity_poly.type
_entity_poly.pdbx_seq_one_letter_code
_entity_poly.pdbx_strand_id
1 'polypeptide(L)'
;MTTREFSLLPRPASVPLHTFILSGLKMLWMSLVTENPLTWDRVQGRSHPRADVTGPFYVIGAPRVNFAPGKAVLGAAEDLKSSPLFLFSGKILGPDGEPANTSGTYALTSYRNRGKVSTDPATGKFEVLTVPPAQYGISASVMRAAHIHAMISAPGYEPIVTQFYLAPRNDPTPLKKDFTNWLRSERTNNLMQGWAVPTDKGDLFWDLPQLKDSDTEGVKLVAEWNGYLQNHGLKISCGASDIIKLNKA
;
A
#
# COMPACT_ATOMS: atom_id res chain seq x y z
N MET A 1 -3.43 -20.33 17.64
CA MET A 1 -4.11 -19.01 17.60
C MET A 1 -5.58 -19.24 17.27
N THR A 2 -6.51 -18.57 17.93
CA THR A 2 -7.90 -18.50 17.45
C THR A 2 -7.97 -17.60 16.24
N THR A 3 -8.50 -18.12 15.13
CA THR A 3 -8.95 -17.31 13.99
C THR A 3 -10.02 -16.34 14.49
N ARG A 4 -9.84 -15.04 14.22
CA ARG A 4 -10.94 -14.09 14.35
C ARG A 4 -11.86 -14.24 13.14
N GLU A 5 -13.16 -14.14 13.35
CA GLU A 5 -14.11 -14.05 12.24
C GLU A 5 -13.78 -12.82 11.37
N PHE A 6 -13.98 -12.97 10.07
CA PHE A 6 -13.82 -11.87 9.13
C PHE A 6 -14.93 -10.83 9.37
N SER A 7 -14.52 -9.63 9.80
CA SER A 7 -15.42 -8.50 10.05
C SER A 7 -14.84 -7.25 9.43
N LEU A 8 -15.67 -6.49 8.71
CA LEU A 8 -15.30 -5.15 8.25
C LEU A 8 -15.06 -4.24 9.46
N LEU A 9 -13.96 -3.49 9.45
CA LEU A 9 -13.63 -2.62 10.58
C LEU A 9 -14.71 -1.55 10.78
N PRO A 10 -15.16 -1.31 12.04
CA PRO A 10 -16.05 -0.20 12.36
C PRO A 10 -15.34 1.14 12.13
N ARG A 11 -16.08 2.25 12.28
CA ARG A 11 -15.55 3.60 12.06
C ARG A 11 -14.17 3.80 12.71
N PRO A 12 -13.17 4.27 11.95
CA PRO A 12 -11.80 4.35 12.44
C PRO A 12 -11.66 5.39 13.56
N ALA A 13 -10.94 5.02 14.61
CA ALA A 13 -10.72 5.88 15.77
C ALA A 13 -10.03 7.20 15.39
N SER A 14 -10.42 8.29 16.07
CA SER A 14 -9.83 9.62 15.92
C SER A 14 -8.37 9.66 16.39
N VAL A 15 -7.53 10.41 15.68
CA VAL A 15 -6.15 10.71 16.10
C VAL A 15 -6.16 11.77 17.21
N PRO A 16 -5.54 11.53 18.38
CA PRO A 16 -5.40 12.55 19.41
C PRO A 16 -4.53 13.72 18.96
N LEU A 17 -4.84 14.94 19.40
CA LEU A 17 -4.13 16.17 19.01
C LEU A 17 -2.61 16.09 19.28
N HIS A 18 -2.19 15.52 20.41
CA HIS A 18 -0.76 15.33 20.72
C HIS A 18 -0.07 14.40 19.71
N THR A 19 -0.76 13.35 19.24
CA THR A 19 -0.24 12.41 18.23
C THR A 19 -0.12 13.10 16.88
N PHE A 20 -1.06 13.98 16.52
CA PHE A 20 -0.97 14.81 15.31
C PHE A 20 0.24 15.76 15.38
N ILE A 21 0.43 16.49 16.48
CA ILE A 21 1.57 17.41 16.68
C ILE A 21 2.91 16.67 16.60
N LEU A 22 3.08 15.56 17.34
CA LEU A 22 4.30 14.74 17.31
C LEU A 22 4.60 14.19 15.91
N SER A 23 3.56 13.92 15.11
CA SER A 23 3.72 13.44 13.74
C SER A 23 4.14 14.55 12.78
N GLY A 24 3.60 15.77 12.94
CA GLY A 24 4.06 16.96 12.21
C GLY A 24 5.51 17.30 12.51
N LEU A 25 5.93 17.23 13.78
CA LEU A 25 7.33 17.42 14.18
C LEU A 25 8.25 16.36 13.57
N LYS A 26 7.84 15.08 13.56
CA LYS A 26 8.58 14.01 12.88
C LYS A 26 8.70 14.25 11.37
N MET A 27 7.65 14.76 10.72
CA MET A 27 7.69 15.09 9.29
C MET A 27 8.63 16.26 8.98
N LEU A 28 8.57 17.35 9.76
CA LEU A 28 9.52 18.46 9.61
C LEU A 28 10.97 17.98 9.75
N TRP A 29 11.26 17.15 10.75
CA TRP A 29 12.58 16.52 10.89
C TRP A 29 12.97 15.70 9.66
N MET A 30 12.13 14.76 9.24
CA MET A 30 12.44 13.87 8.10
C MET A 30 12.63 14.65 6.79
N SER A 31 11.84 15.69 6.52
CA SER A 31 12.02 16.56 5.34
C SER A 31 13.33 17.36 5.36
N LEU A 32 13.90 17.66 6.53
CA LEU A 32 15.17 18.36 6.67
C LEU A 32 16.38 17.42 6.53
N VAL A 33 16.31 16.18 7.04
CA VAL A 33 17.49 15.28 7.12
C VAL A 33 17.48 14.12 6.12
N THR A 34 16.38 13.36 5.98
CA THR A 34 16.34 12.12 5.18
C THR A 34 15.65 12.27 3.83
N GLU A 35 14.73 13.24 3.72
CA GLU A 35 13.87 13.49 2.55
C GLU A 35 14.12 14.87 1.92
N ASN A 36 15.25 15.51 2.24
CA ASN A 36 15.69 16.75 1.63
C ASN A 36 16.03 16.52 0.14
N PRO A 37 15.32 17.14 -0.82
CA PRO A 37 15.50 16.84 -2.26
C PRO A 37 16.93 17.03 -2.78
N LEU A 38 17.70 17.96 -2.20
CA LEU A 38 19.06 18.28 -2.65
C LEU A 38 20.08 17.17 -2.29
N THR A 39 19.79 16.39 -1.25
CA THR A 39 20.64 15.29 -0.77
C THR A 39 20.03 13.91 -0.97
N TRP A 40 18.73 13.80 -1.27
CA TRP A 40 17.98 12.54 -1.28
C TRP A 40 18.65 11.41 -2.09
N ASP A 41 19.02 11.68 -3.35
CA ASP A 41 19.72 10.73 -4.24
C ASP A 41 21.21 10.50 -3.86
N ARG A 42 21.64 10.93 -2.66
CA ARG A 42 22.90 10.57 -2.00
C ARG A 42 22.69 9.88 -0.64
N VAL A 43 21.49 9.97 -0.05
CA VAL A 43 21.10 9.32 1.21
C VAL A 43 20.00 8.28 0.96
N GLN A 44 18.78 8.50 1.47
CA GLN A 44 17.62 7.62 1.38
C GLN A 44 17.36 7.06 -0.03
N GLY A 45 17.50 7.88 -1.09
CA GLY A 45 17.28 7.47 -2.48
C GLY A 45 18.30 6.46 -3.03
N ARG A 46 19.44 6.26 -2.34
CA ARG A 46 20.45 5.22 -2.66
C ARG A 46 20.36 3.96 -1.79
N SER A 47 19.78 4.05 -0.58
CA SER A 47 19.72 2.90 0.35
C SER A 47 19.06 1.68 -0.29
N HIS A 48 17.99 1.86 -1.06
CA HIS A 48 17.35 0.79 -1.81
C HIS A 48 16.82 1.28 -3.17
N PRO A 49 16.86 0.47 -4.26
CA PRO A 49 16.30 0.87 -5.55
C PRO A 49 14.81 1.28 -5.48
N ARG A 50 14.05 0.66 -4.58
CA ARG A 50 12.62 0.94 -4.34
C ARG A 50 12.36 2.01 -3.27
N ALA A 51 13.41 2.64 -2.72
CA ALA A 51 13.24 3.70 -1.73
C ALA A 51 12.48 4.89 -2.33
N ASP A 52 11.55 5.44 -1.57
CA ASP A 52 10.71 6.59 -1.95
C ASP A 52 10.51 7.51 -0.73
N VAL A 53 9.91 8.67 -0.93
CA VAL A 53 9.63 9.64 0.15
C VAL A 53 8.41 9.22 0.99
N THR A 54 8.41 9.57 2.28
CA THR A 54 7.23 9.40 3.16
C THR A 54 6.13 10.35 2.75
N GLY A 55 6.48 11.58 2.36
CA GLY A 55 5.51 12.65 2.12
C GLY A 55 4.83 13.15 3.41
N PRO A 56 4.12 14.29 3.36
CA PRO A 56 3.79 15.07 4.57
C PRO A 56 2.68 14.48 5.47
N PHE A 57 2.02 13.39 5.07
CA PHE A 57 0.77 12.93 5.70
C PHE A 57 0.94 11.81 6.76
N TYR A 58 2.17 11.57 7.20
CA TYR A 58 2.49 10.60 8.25
C TYR A 58 1.79 10.92 9.58
N VAL A 59 1.28 9.89 10.27
CA VAL A 59 0.82 9.98 11.66
C VAL A 59 1.15 8.69 12.41
N ILE A 60 1.68 8.86 13.62
CA ILE A 60 2.10 7.81 14.54
C ILE A 60 0.89 6.98 15.05
N GLY A 61 1.16 5.75 15.49
CA GLY A 61 0.20 5.00 16.31
C GLY A 61 -0.85 4.19 15.57
N ALA A 62 -0.73 3.99 14.25
CA ALA A 62 -1.69 3.20 13.48
C ALA A 62 -1.93 1.80 14.09
N PRO A 63 -3.20 1.33 14.16
CA PRO A 63 -3.57 0.08 14.81
C PRO A 63 -3.09 -1.13 14.00
N ARG A 64 -2.96 -2.29 14.65
CA ARG A 64 -2.77 -3.56 13.92
C ARG A 64 -4.11 -3.99 13.30
N VAL A 65 -4.09 -4.36 12.02
CA VAL A 65 -5.29 -4.60 11.19
C VAL A 65 -5.41 -6.03 10.62
N ASN A 66 -4.52 -6.93 11.01
CA ASN A 66 -4.63 -8.36 10.70
C ASN A 66 -5.83 -8.99 11.41
N PHE A 67 -6.60 -9.81 10.67
CA PHE A 67 -7.56 -10.77 11.24
C PHE A 67 -7.01 -12.21 11.20
N ALA A 68 -6.07 -12.48 10.30
CA ALA A 68 -5.31 -13.73 10.18
C ALA A 68 -3.82 -13.44 9.86
N PRO A 69 -2.91 -14.44 9.91
CA PRO A 69 -1.52 -14.28 9.47
C PRO A 69 -1.47 -13.77 8.02
N GLY A 70 -0.67 -12.73 7.74
CA GLY A 70 -0.58 -12.09 6.43
C GLY A 70 -1.80 -11.26 5.99
N LYS A 71 -3.02 -11.70 6.32
CA LYS A 71 -4.29 -11.12 5.82
C LYS A 71 -4.84 -10.01 6.73
N ALA A 72 -5.18 -8.86 6.13
CA ALA A 72 -5.68 -7.67 6.80
C ALA A 72 -6.76 -6.93 5.97
N VAL A 73 -7.60 -6.15 6.67
CA VAL A 73 -8.56 -5.21 6.03
C VAL A 73 -8.16 -3.79 6.38
N LEU A 74 -8.07 -2.93 5.37
CA LEU A 74 -7.62 -1.54 5.48
C LEU A 74 -8.65 -0.62 4.80
N GLY A 75 -9.66 -0.20 5.55
CA GLY A 75 -10.71 0.71 5.10
C GLY A 75 -11.79 0.88 6.16
N ALA A 76 -12.61 1.93 6.04
CA ALA A 76 -13.87 1.96 6.78
C ALA A 76 -14.90 1.05 6.09
N ALA A 77 -15.80 0.42 6.85
CA ALA A 77 -16.85 -0.41 6.27
C ALA A 77 -17.75 0.34 5.27
N GLU A 78 -17.91 1.66 5.43
CA GLU A 78 -18.59 2.53 4.48
C GLU A 78 -17.85 2.65 3.14
N ASP A 79 -16.51 2.83 3.15
CA ASP A 79 -15.70 2.94 1.92
C ASP A 79 -15.74 1.64 1.11
N LEU A 80 -15.52 0.51 1.79
CA LEU A 80 -15.46 -0.84 1.22
C LEU A 80 -16.82 -1.30 0.64
N LYS A 81 -17.91 -0.59 0.93
CA LYS A 81 -19.25 -0.81 0.37
C LYS A 81 -19.65 0.20 -0.72
N SER A 82 -18.93 1.31 -0.85
CA SER A 82 -19.25 2.39 -1.80
C SER A 82 -18.25 2.54 -2.95
N SER A 83 -17.20 1.72 -2.99
CA SER A 83 -16.10 1.81 -3.95
C SER A 83 -15.71 0.42 -4.48
N PRO A 84 -15.04 0.34 -5.64
CA PRO A 84 -14.41 -0.90 -6.08
C PRO A 84 -13.47 -1.44 -5.00
N LEU A 85 -13.32 -2.75 -4.92
CA LEU A 85 -12.42 -3.40 -3.98
C LEU A 85 -11.09 -3.74 -4.65
N PHE A 86 -10.01 -3.27 -4.03
CA PHE A 86 -8.62 -3.50 -4.41
C PHE A 86 -7.97 -4.47 -3.43
N LEU A 87 -7.49 -5.60 -3.95
CA LEU A 87 -6.68 -6.55 -3.20
C LEU A 87 -5.20 -6.32 -3.47
N PHE A 88 -4.50 -5.71 -2.51
CA PHE A 88 -3.05 -5.59 -2.58
C PHE A 88 -2.40 -6.80 -1.89
N SER A 89 -1.63 -7.60 -2.64
CA SER A 89 -0.93 -8.76 -2.10
C SER A 89 0.56 -8.72 -2.41
N GLY A 90 1.32 -9.58 -1.75
CA GLY A 90 2.73 -9.69 -2.07
C GLY A 90 3.54 -10.52 -1.10
N LYS A 91 4.87 -10.42 -1.22
CA LYS A 91 5.84 -10.98 -0.29
C LYS A 91 6.88 -9.94 0.10
N ILE A 92 7.25 -9.91 1.38
CA ILE A 92 8.45 -9.20 1.85
C ILE A 92 9.51 -10.25 2.20
N LEU A 93 10.67 -10.16 1.56
CA LEU A 93 11.78 -11.11 1.62
C LEU A 93 13.08 -10.39 2.02
N GLY A 94 14.09 -11.14 2.47
CA GLY A 94 15.48 -10.70 2.57
C GLY A 94 16.21 -10.79 1.22
N PRO A 95 17.53 -10.55 1.18
CA PRO A 95 18.30 -10.70 -0.06
C PRO A 95 18.29 -12.16 -0.52
N ASP A 96 18.44 -13.09 0.44
CA ASP A 96 18.51 -14.54 0.26
C ASP A 96 17.13 -15.19 0.05
N GLY A 97 16.03 -14.49 0.36
CA GLY A 97 14.65 -14.97 0.16
C GLY A 97 13.78 -15.11 1.43
N GLU A 98 14.30 -14.82 2.62
CA GLU A 98 13.61 -15.10 3.90
C GLU A 98 12.57 -14.03 4.34
N PRO A 99 11.45 -14.35 5.01
CA PRO A 99 10.38 -13.41 5.38
C PRO A 99 10.76 -12.14 6.19
N ALA A 100 10.09 -11.00 5.90
CA ALA A 100 10.18 -9.72 6.64
C ALA A 100 8.80 -8.99 6.78
N ASN A 101 8.66 -7.84 7.48
CA ASN A 101 7.35 -7.25 7.87
C ASN A 101 7.16 -5.68 7.79
N THR A 102 5.94 -5.20 8.10
CA THR A 102 5.17 -4.07 7.51
C THR A 102 4.40 -3.22 8.56
N SER A 103 3.56 -2.17 8.34
CA SER A 103 3.20 -1.14 7.31
C SER A 103 2.48 0.03 8.08
N GLY A 104 1.72 1.01 7.56
CA GLY A 104 1.52 1.67 6.25
C GLY A 104 0.11 1.55 5.58
N THR A 105 -0.58 2.56 4.99
CA THR A 105 -0.63 4.06 5.09
C THR A 105 -1.93 4.67 4.42
N TYR A 106 -2.43 5.92 4.60
CA TYR A 106 -2.51 6.87 5.76
C TYR A 106 -3.55 8.06 5.57
N ALA A 107 -4.31 8.51 6.62
CA ALA A 107 -5.21 9.72 6.63
C ALA A 107 -5.18 10.60 7.93
N LEU A 108 -5.12 11.95 7.89
CA LEU A 108 -4.60 12.77 9.02
C LEU A 108 -5.32 12.71 10.40
N THR A 109 -6.64 12.81 10.47
CA THR A 109 -7.39 13.02 11.75
C THR A 109 -8.02 11.76 12.34
N SER A 110 -7.88 10.61 11.67
CA SER A 110 -8.39 9.32 12.12
C SER A 110 -7.52 8.19 11.58
N TYR A 111 -7.67 6.98 12.10
CA TYR A 111 -7.00 5.81 11.55
C TYR A 111 -7.67 5.25 10.26
N ARG A 112 -8.44 6.07 9.53
CA ARG A 112 -9.02 5.71 8.21
C ARG A 112 -7.89 5.42 7.23
N ASN A 113 -7.97 4.27 6.56
CA ASN A 113 -6.92 3.75 5.69
C ASN A 113 -5.52 3.77 6.38
N ARG A 114 -5.46 3.65 7.72
CA ARG A 114 -4.21 3.50 8.48
C ARG A 114 -4.19 2.12 9.15
N GLY A 115 -3.15 1.35 8.89
CA GLY A 115 -2.94 0.08 9.58
C GLY A 115 -1.48 -0.30 9.66
N LYS A 116 -1.15 -1.12 10.65
CA LYS A 116 0.06 -1.95 10.70
C LYS A 116 -0.35 -3.35 10.30
N VAL A 117 0.05 -3.76 9.11
CA VAL A 117 -0.03 -5.15 8.67
C VAL A 117 1.18 -5.90 9.22
N SER A 118 1.07 -7.19 9.40
CA SER A 118 2.21 -8.09 9.56
C SER A 118 2.02 -9.26 8.61
N THR A 119 3.11 -9.62 7.94
CA THR A 119 3.20 -10.78 7.03
C THR A 119 2.91 -12.08 7.77
N ASP A 120 2.54 -13.11 7.03
CA ASP A 120 2.59 -14.48 7.51
C ASP A 120 4.06 -14.87 7.81
N PRO A 121 4.41 -15.19 9.07
CA PRO A 121 5.78 -15.54 9.44
C PRO A 121 6.35 -16.76 8.69
N ALA A 122 5.49 -17.66 8.20
CA ALA A 122 5.92 -18.89 7.52
C ALA A 122 6.23 -18.68 6.03
N THR A 123 5.73 -17.62 5.39
CA THR A 123 5.83 -17.45 3.92
C THR A 123 6.21 -16.04 3.47
N GLY A 124 6.27 -15.06 4.39
CA GLY A 124 6.48 -13.65 4.07
C GLY A 124 5.34 -13.01 3.29
N LYS A 125 4.22 -13.73 3.06
CA LYS A 125 3.07 -13.22 2.33
C LYS A 125 2.32 -12.15 3.12
N PHE A 126 1.81 -11.12 2.44
CA PHE A 126 0.79 -10.22 2.95
C PHE A 126 -0.36 -10.10 1.96
N GLU A 127 -1.55 -9.83 2.48
CA GLU A 127 -2.77 -9.62 1.71
C GLU A 127 -3.60 -8.53 2.41
N VAL A 128 -3.90 -7.45 1.69
CA VAL A 128 -4.57 -6.26 2.23
C VAL A 128 -5.74 -5.89 1.33
N LEU A 129 -6.95 -6.08 1.84
CA LEU A 129 -8.15 -5.58 1.20
C LEU A 129 -8.34 -4.09 1.54
N THR A 130 -8.48 -3.26 0.51
CA THR A 130 -8.66 -1.80 0.60
C THR A 130 -9.54 -1.32 -0.56
N VAL A 131 -9.86 -0.02 -0.59
CA VAL A 131 -10.22 0.66 -1.84
C VAL A 131 -8.95 0.97 -2.67
N PRO A 132 -9.05 1.09 -4.01
CA PRO A 132 -7.92 1.50 -4.85
C PRO A 132 -7.36 2.88 -4.43
N PRO A 133 -6.05 3.12 -4.54
CA PRO A 133 -5.50 4.46 -4.40
C PRO A 133 -5.96 5.36 -5.55
N ALA A 134 -6.18 6.64 -5.27
CA ALA A 134 -6.52 7.66 -6.26
C ALA A 134 -5.35 8.60 -6.52
N GLN A 135 -5.34 9.26 -7.69
CA GLN A 135 -4.46 10.40 -7.94
C GLN A 135 -4.93 11.62 -7.13
N TYR A 136 -4.00 12.40 -6.58
CA TYR A 136 -4.30 13.65 -5.87
C TYR A 136 -3.33 14.75 -6.25
N GLY A 137 -3.70 16.01 -6.10
CA GLY A 137 -2.87 17.14 -6.50
C GLY A 137 -3.39 18.48 -6.00
N ILE A 138 -2.59 19.53 -6.22
CA ILE A 138 -2.96 20.92 -5.92
C ILE A 138 -3.73 21.54 -7.10
N SER A 139 -3.47 21.06 -8.31
CA SER A 139 -4.22 21.37 -9.54
C SER A 139 -4.09 20.21 -10.52
N ALA A 140 -4.87 20.22 -11.61
CA ALA A 140 -4.77 19.22 -12.68
C ALA A 140 -3.37 19.16 -13.35
N SER A 141 -2.56 20.20 -13.20
CA SER A 141 -1.17 20.26 -13.69
C SER A 141 -0.13 19.87 -12.64
N VAL A 142 -0.51 19.76 -11.36
CA VAL A 142 0.37 19.44 -10.22
C VAL A 142 -0.25 18.26 -9.46
N MET A 143 -0.25 17.11 -10.13
CA MET A 143 -0.79 15.85 -9.65
C MET A 143 0.32 14.89 -9.19
N ARG A 144 -0.07 13.96 -8.33
CA ARG A 144 0.68 12.74 -7.99
C ARG A 144 0.04 11.53 -8.64
N ALA A 145 0.84 10.55 -9.03
CA ALA A 145 0.33 9.25 -9.45
C ALA A 145 -0.43 8.59 -8.27
N ALA A 146 -1.34 7.65 -8.52
CA ALA A 146 -2.00 6.95 -7.41
C ALA A 146 -1.00 6.01 -6.71
N HIS A 147 -0.95 6.03 -5.38
CA HIS A 147 -0.01 5.22 -4.62
C HIS A 147 -0.49 4.82 -3.22
N ILE A 148 0.12 3.75 -2.71
CA ILE A 148 0.08 3.30 -1.31
C ILE A 148 1.50 3.47 -0.76
N HIS A 149 1.72 4.31 0.26
CA HIS A 149 3.04 4.35 0.91
C HIS A 149 3.22 3.13 1.84
N ALA A 150 4.46 2.77 2.13
CA ALA A 150 4.80 1.81 3.18
C ALA A 150 6.09 2.19 3.92
N MET A 151 6.15 1.77 5.18
CA MET A 151 7.39 1.69 5.96
C MET A 151 7.54 0.22 6.34
N ILE A 152 8.56 -0.42 5.80
CA ILE A 152 8.78 -1.87 5.86
C ILE A 152 10.08 -2.07 6.61
N SER A 153 10.06 -2.90 7.65
CA SER A 153 11.13 -3.01 8.64
C SER A 153 11.05 -4.37 9.31
N ALA A 154 12.16 -5.10 9.37
CA ALA A 154 12.24 -6.41 10.02
C ALA A 154 13.51 -6.53 10.87
N PRO A 155 13.53 -7.39 11.90
CA PRO A 155 14.74 -7.62 12.70
C PRO A 155 15.90 -8.11 11.82
N GLY A 156 17.05 -7.42 11.85
CA GLY A 156 18.22 -7.73 11.03
C GLY A 156 18.21 -7.16 9.60
N TYR A 157 17.24 -6.31 9.26
CA TYR A 157 17.10 -5.71 7.92
C TYR A 157 17.01 -4.19 7.98
N GLU A 158 17.53 -3.51 6.96
CA GLU A 158 17.38 -2.06 6.83
C GLU A 158 15.90 -1.67 6.63
N PRO A 159 15.38 -0.69 7.37
CA PRO A 159 14.00 -0.22 7.20
C PRO A 159 13.88 0.66 5.95
N ILE A 160 12.97 0.28 5.04
CA ILE A 160 12.68 1.01 3.80
C ILE A 160 11.39 1.82 3.92
N VAL A 161 11.49 3.10 3.56
CA VAL A 161 10.35 3.94 3.17
C VAL A 161 10.14 3.79 1.67
N THR A 162 8.91 3.49 1.24
CA THR A 162 8.58 3.28 -0.17
C THR A 162 7.15 3.74 -0.49
N GLN A 163 6.84 3.83 -1.78
CA GLN A 163 5.50 4.05 -2.33
C GLN A 163 5.28 3.01 -3.42
N PHE A 164 4.15 2.31 -3.40
CA PHE A 164 3.70 1.43 -4.48
C PHE A 164 2.74 2.20 -5.37
N TYR A 165 3.05 2.37 -6.65
CA TYR A 165 2.21 3.12 -7.59
C TYR A 165 1.24 2.21 -8.35
N LEU A 166 0.06 2.73 -8.67
CA LEU A 166 -0.91 2.14 -9.57
C LEU A 166 -1.25 3.14 -10.68
N ALA A 167 -1.42 2.69 -11.91
CA ALA A 167 -1.74 3.53 -13.05
C ALA A 167 -2.64 2.82 -14.07
N PRO A 168 -3.45 3.55 -14.86
CA PRO A 168 -4.29 2.95 -15.89
C PRO A 168 -3.47 2.10 -16.85
N ARG A 169 -3.95 0.91 -17.22
CA ARG A 169 -3.27 -0.01 -18.16
C ARG A 169 -1.84 -0.41 -17.75
N ASN A 170 -1.44 -0.22 -16.48
CA ASN A 170 -0.06 -0.30 -15.99
C ASN A 170 0.93 0.64 -16.74
N ASP A 171 0.45 1.78 -17.24
CA ASP A 171 1.22 2.80 -17.96
C ASP A 171 2.05 3.68 -16.98
N PRO A 172 3.38 3.78 -17.10
CA PRO A 172 4.20 4.62 -16.21
C PRO A 172 4.07 6.14 -16.44
N THR A 173 3.34 6.59 -17.47
CA THR A 173 3.22 8.01 -17.84
C THR A 173 2.73 8.92 -16.69
N PRO A 174 1.76 8.54 -15.83
CA PRO A 174 1.35 9.38 -14.69
C PRO A 174 2.47 9.56 -13.65
N LEU A 175 3.31 8.54 -13.45
CA LEU A 175 4.45 8.61 -12.50
C LEU A 175 5.56 9.53 -13.01
N LYS A 176 5.80 9.55 -14.33
CA LYS A 176 6.70 10.52 -14.98
C LYS A 176 6.21 11.97 -14.91
N LYS A 177 4.92 12.18 -14.60
CA LYS A 177 4.29 13.49 -14.41
C LYS A 177 4.08 13.86 -12.94
N ASP A 178 4.42 12.96 -12.00
CA ASP A 178 4.31 13.22 -10.57
C ASP A 178 5.28 14.34 -10.16
N PHE A 179 4.77 15.43 -9.59
CA PHE A 179 5.59 16.61 -9.28
C PHE A 179 6.73 16.32 -8.29
N THR A 180 6.63 15.25 -7.48
CA THR A 180 7.72 14.86 -6.58
C THR A 180 8.95 14.34 -7.32
N ASN A 181 8.83 14.01 -8.62
CA ASN A 181 9.93 13.55 -9.48
C ASN A 181 10.56 14.70 -10.30
N TRP A 182 10.20 15.97 -10.05
CA TRP A 182 10.85 17.12 -10.70
C TRP A 182 12.27 17.40 -10.17
N LEU A 183 12.62 16.88 -8.98
CA LEU A 183 13.91 17.12 -8.29
C LEU A 183 14.68 15.84 -7.94
N ARG A 184 14.23 14.67 -8.43
CA ARG A 184 14.80 13.33 -8.19
C ARG A 184 14.37 12.38 -9.30
N SER A 185 15.12 11.31 -9.56
CA SER A 185 14.74 10.32 -10.59
C SER A 185 13.41 9.61 -10.27
N GLU A 186 12.57 9.36 -11.28
CA GLU A 186 11.30 8.66 -11.07
C GLU A 186 11.51 7.19 -10.67
N ARG A 187 10.64 6.68 -9.81
CA ARG A 187 10.75 5.31 -9.26
C ARG A 187 9.82 4.35 -10.00
N THR A 188 10.02 4.19 -11.32
CA THR A 188 9.25 3.23 -12.16
C THR A 188 9.29 1.79 -11.65
N ASN A 189 10.37 1.38 -10.99
CA ASN A 189 10.48 0.09 -10.29
C ASN A 189 9.43 -0.09 -9.17
N ASN A 190 8.72 0.96 -8.79
CA ASN A 190 7.65 0.94 -7.81
C ASN A 190 6.24 0.93 -8.44
N LEU A 191 6.12 0.91 -9.77
CA LEU A 191 4.84 0.72 -10.45
C LEU A 191 4.43 -0.76 -10.35
N MET A 192 3.37 -1.02 -9.59
CA MET A 192 2.79 -2.36 -9.49
C MET A 192 2.18 -2.79 -10.82
N GLN A 193 2.20 -4.09 -11.10
CA GLN A 193 1.37 -4.67 -12.15
C GLN A 193 -0.04 -4.93 -11.58
N GLY A 194 -0.96 -4.00 -11.86
CA GLY A 194 -2.36 -4.12 -11.51
C GLY A 194 -3.11 -5.05 -12.45
N TRP A 195 -4.19 -5.62 -11.96
CA TRP A 195 -5.16 -6.45 -12.69
C TRP A 195 -6.60 -6.12 -12.28
N ALA A 196 -7.56 -6.41 -13.16
CA ALA A 196 -8.99 -6.24 -12.89
C ALA A 196 -9.77 -7.56 -13.06
N VAL A 197 -10.83 -7.72 -12.27
CA VAL A 197 -11.86 -8.74 -12.47
C VAL A 197 -13.02 -8.06 -13.20
N PRO A 198 -13.55 -8.63 -14.31
CA PRO A 198 -14.69 -8.04 -14.99
C PRO A 198 -15.90 -7.87 -14.07
N THR A 199 -16.58 -6.74 -14.18
CA THR A 199 -17.95 -6.62 -13.66
C THR A 199 -18.89 -7.53 -14.46
N ASP A 200 -20.12 -7.70 -13.98
CA ASP A 200 -21.13 -8.51 -14.67
C ASP A 200 -21.59 -7.88 -16.03
N LYS A 201 -21.10 -6.68 -16.36
CA LYS A 201 -21.23 -6.01 -17.67
C LYS A 201 -20.02 -6.17 -18.59
N GLY A 202 -18.92 -6.74 -18.09
CA GLY A 202 -17.62 -6.80 -18.76
C GLY A 202 -16.67 -5.62 -18.47
N ASP A 203 -17.15 -4.56 -17.80
CA ASP A 203 -16.31 -3.39 -17.48
C ASP A 203 -15.10 -3.79 -16.61
N LEU A 204 -13.91 -3.26 -16.91
CA LEU A 204 -12.67 -3.44 -16.15
C LEU A 204 -12.32 -2.16 -15.38
N PHE A 205 -11.79 -2.30 -14.15
CA PHE A 205 -11.36 -1.15 -13.37
C PHE A 205 -10.14 -0.47 -14.02
N TRP A 206 -10.29 0.81 -14.37
CA TRP A 206 -9.21 1.73 -14.78
C TRP A 206 -8.36 1.22 -15.95
N ASP A 207 -9.00 0.52 -16.89
CA ASP A 207 -8.36 -0.14 -18.04
C ASP A 207 -7.19 -1.09 -17.66
N LEU A 208 -7.15 -1.58 -16.41
CA LEU A 208 -6.18 -2.59 -15.99
C LEU A 208 -6.42 -3.89 -16.78
N PRO A 209 -5.37 -4.66 -17.10
CA PRO A 209 -5.52 -5.94 -17.77
C PRO A 209 -6.40 -6.89 -16.94
N GLN A 210 -7.29 -7.62 -17.62
CA GLN A 210 -8.08 -8.67 -16.98
C GLN A 210 -7.16 -9.70 -16.31
N LEU A 211 -7.47 -10.09 -15.07
CA LEU A 211 -6.87 -11.22 -14.39
C LEU A 211 -7.09 -12.49 -15.23
N LYS A 212 -6.00 -13.09 -15.70
CA LYS A 212 -6.03 -14.24 -16.61
C LYS A 212 -6.23 -15.54 -15.84
N ASP A 213 -6.97 -16.48 -16.41
CA ASP A 213 -7.15 -17.83 -15.84
C ASP A 213 -5.83 -18.60 -15.69
N SER A 214 -4.79 -18.21 -16.44
CA SER A 214 -3.41 -18.71 -16.31
C SER A 214 -2.70 -18.26 -15.03
N ASP A 215 -3.12 -17.17 -14.39
CA ASP A 215 -2.60 -16.72 -13.09
C ASP A 215 -3.32 -17.47 -11.97
N THR A 216 -2.93 -18.72 -11.76
CA THR A 216 -3.58 -19.62 -10.81
C THR A 216 -3.37 -19.21 -9.35
N GLU A 217 -2.32 -18.46 -9.00
CA GLU A 217 -2.19 -17.84 -7.67
C GLU A 217 -3.18 -16.68 -7.53
N GLY A 218 -3.25 -15.76 -8.50
CA GLY A 218 -4.17 -14.61 -8.49
C GLY A 218 -5.65 -15.00 -8.49
N VAL A 219 -6.05 -15.95 -9.34
CA VAL A 219 -7.42 -16.47 -9.41
C VAL A 219 -7.82 -17.17 -8.10
N LYS A 220 -6.94 -18.00 -7.53
CA LYS A 220 -7.19 -18.66 -6.23
C LYS A 220 -7.32 -17.64 -5.10
N LEU A 221 -6.45 -16.62 -5.08
CA LEU A 221 -6.48 -15.54 -4.10
C LEU A 221 -7.80 -14.75 -4.17
N VAL A 222 -8.25 -14.39 -5.39
CA VAL A 222 -9.56 -13.72 -5.60
C VAL A 222 -10.71 -14.60 -5.14
N ALA A 223 -10.69 -15.90 -5.43
CA ALA A 223 -11.72 -16.84 -4.97
C ALA A 223 -11.77 -16.95 -3.44
N GLU A 224 -10.63 -17.03 -2.76
CA GLU A 224 -10.55 -17.06 -1.29
C GLU A 224 -11.14 -15.79 -0.67
N TRP A 225 -10.77 -14.60 -1.19
CA TRP A 225 -11.27 -13.33 -0.67
C TRP A 225 -12.76 -13.12 -0.95
N ASN A 226 -13.26 -13.52 -2.12
CA ASN A 226 -14.69 -13.51 -2.39
C ASN A 226 -15.47 -14.43 -1.44
N GLY A 227 -14.86 -15.52 -0.94
CA GLY A 227 -15.42 -16.36 0.12
C GLY A 227 -15.63 -15.62 1.45
N TYR A 228 -14.62 -14.88 1.93
CA TYR A 228 -14.76 -14.03 3.13
C TYR A 228 -15.78 -12.88 2.93
N LEU A 229 -15.90 -12.38 1.71
CA LEU A 229 -16.73 -11.23 1.35
C LEU A 229 -18.19 -11.58 1.00
N GLN A 230 -18.50 -12.84 0.74
CA GLN A 230 -19.84 -13.31 0.33
C GLN A 230 -20.94 -12.86 1.30
N ASN A 231 -20.74 -13.06 2.61
CA ASN A 231 -21.69 -12.68 3.66
C ASN A 231 -21.86 -11.16 3.83
N HIS A 232 -21.02 -10.35 3.16
CA HIS A 232 -21.07 -8.90 3.18
C HIS A 232 -21.67 -8.30 1.89
N GLY A 233 -21.99 -9.13 0.89
CA GLY A 233 -22.45 -8.67 -0.43
C GLY A 233 -21.36 -8.01 -1.26
N LEU A 234 -20.09 -8.39 -1.03
CA LEU A 234 -18.91 -7.74 -1.61
C LEU A 234 -18.11 -8.70 -2.53
N LYS A 235 -17.40 -8.15 -3.51
CA LYS A 235 -16.62 -8.89 -4.52
C LYS A 235 -15.36 -8.10 -4.89
N ILE A 236 -14.21 -8.75 -4.98
CA ILE A 236 -12.96 -8.13 -5.45
C ILE A 236 -13.15 -7.63 -6.90
N SER A 237 -12.82 -6.37 -7.14
CA SER A 237 -12.95 -5.72 -8.46
C SER A 237 -11.60 -5.63 -9.19
N CYS A 238 -10.52 -5.50 -8.43
CA CYS A 238 -9.16 -5.33 -8.93
C CYS A 238 -8.14 -5.67 -7.86
N GLY A 239 -6.86 -5.65 -8.22
CA GLY A 239 -5.78 -5.86 -7.28
C GLY A 239 -4.42 -5.65 -7.92
N ALA A 240 -3.38 -5.90 -7.13
CA ALA A 240 -2.01 -5.94 -7.60
C ALA A 240 -1.17 -6.85 -6.68
N SER A 241 -0.10 -7.40 -7.23
CA SER A 241 0.80 -8.31 -6.53
C SER A 241 2.24 -7.81 -6.66
N ASP A 242 2.99 -7.78 -5.56
CA ASP A 242 4.36 -7.26 -5.56
C ASP A 242 5.32 -8.05 -4.65
N ILE A 243 6.62 -7.99 -4.94
CA ILE A 243 7.68 -8.60 -4.12
C ILE A 243 8.72 -7.53 -3.77
N ILE A 244 8.94 -7.33 -2.47
CA ILE A 244 10.04 -6.51 -1.96
C ILE A 244 11.09 -7.42 -1.35
N LYS A 245 12.35 -7.19 -1.74
CA LYS A 245 13.51 -7.63 -0.98
C LYS A 245 13.98 -6.48 -0.08
N LEU A 246 14.47 -6.80 1.11
CA LEU A 246 15.16 -5.86 2.01
C LEU A 246 16.67 -6.14 2.00
N ASN A 247 17.46 -5.09 2.26
CA ASN A 247 18.88 -5.23 2.59
C ASN A 247 19.03 -5.76 4.02
N LYS A 248 20.12 -6.49 4.31
CA LYS A 248 20.56 -6.75 5.68
C LYS A 248 21.13 -5.45 6.28
N ALA A 249 20.90 -5.25 7.58
CA ALA A 249 21.50 -4.18 8.38
C ALA A 249 22.85 -4.60 9.00
#